data_AF-A0A2D3WET6-F1
#
_entry.id   AF-A0A2D3WET6-F1
#
_cell.length_a   1.000
_cell.length_b   1.000
_cell.length_c   1.000
_cell.angle_alpha   90.00
_cell.angle_beta   90.00
_cell.angle_gamma   90.00
#
_symmetry.space_group_name_H-M   'P 1'
#
loop_
_entity.id
_entity.type
_entity.pdbx_description
1 polymer ?
#
loop_
_entity_poly.entity_id
_entity_poly.type
_entity_poly.pdbx_seq_one_letter_code
_entity_poly.pdbx_strand_id
1 'polypeptide(L)'
;MSDDSLPPLIEPVPRVRGFKCRLMMVVVYTAISFTPLLLGGWLGYTYNVWIGIAFFLFLTLVSGIVSSKMRIASIPPVQREMNYSTLAIVKWYVAKNICFEERS
;
A
#
# COMPACT_ATOMS: atom_id res chain seq x y z
N MET A 1 -25.04 -32.85 -0.75
CA MET A 1 -24.95 -31.96 0.43
C MET A 1 -23.67 -31.17 0.25
N SER A 2 -23.74 -30.05 -0.45
CA SER A 2 -22.58 -29.17 -0.69
C SER A 2 -22.81 -27.93 0.17
N ASP A 3 -21.93 -27.72 1.14
CA ASP A 3 -21.88 -26.56 2.04
C ASP A 3 -21.56 -25.27 1.25
N ASP A 4 -22.54 -24.74 0.51
CA ASP A 4 -22.47 -23.50 -0.28
C ASP A 4 -23.17 -22.31 0.42
N SER A 5 -23.24 -22.31 1.76
CA SER A 5 -24.02 -21.32 2.53
C SER A 5 -23.29 -20.63 3.68
N LEU A 6 -21.95 -20.67 3.72
CA LEU A 6 -21.18 -19.78 4.58
C LEU A 6 -20.63 -18.62 3.75
N PRO A 7 -20.99 -17.35 4.07
CA PRO A 7 -20.37 -16.21 3.40
C PRO A 7 -18.86 -16.27 3.59
N PRO A 8 -18.05 -15.91 2.58
CA PRO A 8 -16.61 -15.91 2.73
C PRO A 8 -16.25 -15.11 3.98
N LEU A 9 -15.48 -15.72 4.89
CA LEU A 9 -15.11 -15.09 6.16
C LEU A 9 -14.31 -13.83 5.84
N ILE A 10 -14.97 -12.66 5.90
CA ILE A 10 -14.32 -11.39 5.62
C ILE A 10 -13.46 -11.08 6.84
N GLU A 11 -12.15 -11.37 6.76
CA GLU A 11 -11.22 -10.95 7.80
C GLU A 11 -11.23 -9.40 7.81
N PRO A 12 -11.56 -8.76 8.95
CA PRO A 12 -11.64 -7.31 9.02
C PRO A 12 -10.24 -6.71 8.86
N VAL A 13 -10.17 -5.50 8.30
CA VAL A 13 -8.90 -4.78 8.19
C VAL A 13 -8.28 -4.68 9.59
N PRO A 14 -7.06 -5.20 9.81
CA PRO A 14 -6.46 -5.23 11.13
C PRO A 14 -6.31 -3.80 11.67
N ARG A 15 -6.73 -3.59 12.92
CA ARG A 15 -6.51 -2.30 13.59
C ARG A 15 -5.06 -2.22 14.02
N VAL A 16 -4.35 -1.24 13.47
CA VAL A 16 -2.98 -0.94 13.87
C VAL A 16 -3.04 -0.20 15.21
N ARG A 17 -2.72 -0.90 16.30
CA ARG A 17 -2.53 -0.31 17.63
C ARG A 17 -1.03 -0.01 17.79
N GLY A 18 -0.67 0.95 18.64
CA GLY A 18 0.72 1.34 18.88
C GLY A 18 1.26 2.52 18.03
N PHE A 19 2.01 3.42 18.68
CA PHE A 19 2.59 4.62 18.04
C PHE A 19 3.63 4.28 16.98
N LYS A 20 4.48 3.26 17.23
CA LYS A 20 5.50 2.78 16.29
C LYS A 20 4.88 2.21 15.01
N CYS A 21 3.81 1.43 15.16
CA CYS A 21 3.10 0.83 14.02
C CYS A 21 2.35 1.88 13.19
N ARG A 22 1.74 2.88 13.86
CA ARG A 22 1.15 4.02 13.19
C ARG A 22 2.19 4.84 12.42
N LEU A 23 3.37 5.05 13.00
CA LEU A 23 4.47 5.73 12.32
C LEU A 23 4.91 4.96 11.07
N MET A 24 5.11 3.64 11.17
CA MET A 24 5.47 2.80 10.03
C MET A 24 4.42 2.81 8.91
N MET A 25 3.13 2.83 9.28
CA MET A 25 2.05 3.01 8.32
C MET A 25 2.17 4.33 7.55
N VAL A 26 2.43 5.44 8.26
CA VAL A 26 2.63 6.74 7.63
C VAL A 26 3.89 6.73 6.77
N VAL A 27 4.99 6.14 7.24
CA VAL A 27 6.25 6.06 6.48
C VAL A 27 6.06 5.30 5.17
N VAL A 28 5.43 4.14 5.18
CA VAL A 28 5.21 3.36 3.94
C VAL A 28 4.27 4.11 3.00
N TYR A 29 3.18 4.68 3.51
CA TYR A 29 2.23 5.44 2.69
C TYR A 29 2.88 6.68 2.07
N THR A 30 3.61 7.44 2.88
CA THR A 30 4.31 8.64 2.42
C THR A 30 5.46 8.28 1.48
N ALA A 31 6.21 7.20 1.69
CA ALA A 31 7.22 6.77 0.72
C ALA A 31 6.60 6.51 -0.66
N ILE A 32 5.50 5.75 -0.73
CA ILE A 32 4.85 5.44 -2.01
C ILE A 32 4.30 6.71 -2.68
N SER A 33 3.66 7.61 -1.93
CA SER A 33 3.05 8.82 -2.51
C SER A 33 4.02 9.98 -2.75
N PHE A 34 5.07 10.10 -1.93
CA PHE A 34 5.97 11.26 -1.92
C PHE A 34 7.23 11.02 -2.75
N THR A 35 7.67 9.78 -2.94
CA THR A 35 8.81 9.45 -3.82
C THR A 35 8.61 9.97 -5.25
N PRO A 36 7.45 9.79 -5.92
CA PRO A 36 7.22 10.35 -7.26
C PRO A 36 7.29 11.88 -7.27
N LEU A 37 6.67 12.53 -6.28
CA LEU A 37 6.63 14.00 -6.18
C LEU A 37 8.01 14.61 -5.94
N LEU A 38 8.76 14.07 -4.97
CA LEU A 38 10.09 14.57 -4.64
C LEU A 38 11.07 14.37 -5.79
N LEU A 39 11.15 13.16 -6.34
CA LEU A 39 12.12 12.87 -7.40
C LEU A 39 11.73 13.55 -8.71
N GLY A 40 10.44 13.59 -9.05
CA GLY A 40 9.95 14.31 -10.23
C GLY A 40 10.22 15.81 -10.13
N GLY A 41 9.91 16.42 -8.98
CA GLY A 41 10.17 17.84 -8.72
C GLY A 41 11.67 18.17 -8.69
N TRP A 42 12.48 17.33 -8.03
CA TRP A 42 13.92 17.49 -7.97
C TRP A 42 14.55 17.42 -9.36
N LEU A 43 14.26 16.36 -10.14
CA LEU A 43 14.80 16.20 -11.49
C LEU A 43 14.29 17.27 -12.46
N GLY A 44 13.05 17.72 -12.28
CA GLY A 44 12.48 18.83 -13.02
C GLY A 44 13.20 20.15 -12.75
N TYR A 45 13.56 20.40 -11.49
CA TYR A 45 14.30 21.59 -11.06
C TYR A 45 15.76 21.57 -11.52
N THR A 46 16.45 20.42 -11.41
CA THR A 46 17.88 20.32 -11.71
C THR A 46 18.21 20.21 -13.19
N TYR A 47 17.35 19.57 -13.99
CA TYR A 47 17.62 19.30 -15.40
C TYR A 47 16.68 20.07 -16.33
N ASN A 48 15.43 19.64 -16.39
CA ASN A 48 14.43 20.24 -17.26
C ASN A 48 13.03 19.77 -16.86
N VAL A 49 12.03 20.63 -17.01
CA VAL A 49 10.63 20.33 -16.65
C VAL A 49 10.13 19.07 -17.36
N TRP A 50 10.50 18.86 -18.62
CA TRP A 50 10.12 17.66 -19.38
C TRP A 50 10.67 16.36 -18.79
N ILE A 51 11.92 16.39 -18.31
CA ILE A 51 12.56 15.23 -17.65
C ILE A 51 11.86 14.96 -16.30
N GLY A 52 11.55 16.02 -15.55
CA GLY A 52 10.81 15.93 -14.29
C GLY A 52 9.44 15.26 -14.47
N ILE A 53 8.67 15.67 -15.49
CA ILE A 53 7.37 15.09 -15.80
C ILE A 53 7.50 13.61 -16.19
N ALA A 54 8.48 13.26 -17.05
CA ALA A 54 8.70 11.87 -17.46
C ALA A 54 9.01 10.96 -16.26
N PHE A 55 9.91 11.39 -15.38
CA PHE A 55 10.26 10.64 -14.17
C PHE A 55 9.12 10.59 -13.15
N PHE A 56 8.35 11.67 -13.00
CA PHE A 56 7.16 11.69 -12.16
C PHE A 56 6.14 10.63 -12.59
N LEU A 57 5.83 10.57 -13.89
CA LEU A 57 4.92 9.57 -14.45
C LEU A 57 5.46 8.15 -14.29
N PHE A 58 6.76 7.95 -14.56
CA PHE A 58 7.41 6.66 -14.38
C PHE A 58 7.34 6.16 -12.93
N LEU A 59 7.68 7.00 -11.96
CA LEU A 59 7.64 6.65 -10.54
C LEU A 59 6.22 6.45 -10.02
N THR A 60 5.25 7.19 -10.56
CA THR A 60 3.84 6.96 -10.27
C THR A 60 3.40 5.56 -10.73
N LEU A 61 3.88 5.12 -11.90
CA LEU A 61 3.64 3.76 -12.40
C LEU A 61 4.30 2.71 -11.50
N VAL A 62 5.56 2.91 -11.10
CA VAL A 62 6.26 2.03 -10.15
C VAL A 62 5.49 1.92 -8.83
N SER A 63 4.97 3.04 -8.32
CA SER A 63 4.16 3.09 -7.09
C SER A 63 2.87 2.28 -7.23
N GLY A 64 2.25 2.28 -8.41
CA GLY A 64 1.12 1.42 -8.75
C GLY A 64 1.48 -0.07 -8.74
N ILE A 65 2.62 -0.46 -9.31
CA ILE A 65 3.12 -1.85 -9.29
C ILE A 65 3.37 -2.31 -7.85
N VAL A 66 4.04 -1.49 -7.05
CA VAL A 66 4.31 -1.78 -5.63
C VAL A 66 3.00 -1.98 -4.87
N SER A 67 2.02 -1.10 -5.08
CA SER A 67 0.70 -1.21 -4.44
C SER A 67 -0.03 -2.51 -4.83
N SER A 68 0.09 -2.92 -6.10
CA SER A 68 -0.47 -4.19 -6.60
C SER A 68 0.21 -5.41 -5.97
N LYS A 69 1.55 -5.41 -5.85
CA LYS A 69 2.30 -6.48 -5.19
C LYS A 69 2.01 -6.55 -3.69
N MET A 70 1.88 -5.40 -3.01
CA MET A 70 1.50 -5.34 -1.60
C MET A 70 0.12 -5.97 -1.38
N ARG A 71 -0.87 -5.66 -2.23
CA ARG A 71 -2.21 -6.30 -2.17
C ARG A 71 -2.12 -7.82 -2.26
N ILE A 72 -1.31 -8.33 -3.19
CA ILE A 72 -1.13 -9.78 -3.36
C ILE A 72 -0.46 -10.41 -2.13
N ALA A 73 0.55 -9.76 -1.55
CA ALA A 73 1.26 -10.29 -0.39
C ALA A 73 0.41 -10.24 0.90
N SER A 74 -0.35 -9.17 1.10
CA SER A 74 -1.03 -8.93 2.37
C SER A 74 -2.45 -9.50 2.43
N ILE A 75 -3.25 -9.37 1.37
CA ILE A 75 -4.69 -9.69 1.37
C ILE A 75 -4.92 -11.16 0.93
N PRO A 76 -5.77 -11.93 1.63
CA PRO A 76 -6.11 -13.31 1.26
C PRO A 76 -6.82 -13.37 -0.10
N PRO A 77 -6.64 -14.46 -0.88
CA PRO A 77 -7.08 -14.54 -2.26
C PRO A 77 -8.59 -14.29 -2.45
N VAL A 78 -9.41 -14.74 -1.50
CA VAL A 78 -10.88 -14.56 -1.49
C VAL A 78 -11.30 -13.08 -1.46
N GLN A 79 -10.44 -12.20 -0.94
CA GLN A 79 -10.74 -10.77 -0.79
C GLN A 79 -9.98 -9.87 -1.77
N ARG A 80 -8.97 -10.36 -2.50
CA ARG A 80 -8.09 -9.52 -3.35
C ARG A 80 -8.83 -8.76 -4.46
N GLU A 81 -9.97 -9.28 -4.89
CA GLU A 81 -10.80 -8.70 -5.95
C GLU A 81 -11.68 -7.55 -5.47
N MET A 82 -11.78 -7.35 -4.13
CA MET A 82 -12.49 -6.20 -3.58
C MET A 82 -11.72 -4.90 -3.84
N ASN A 83 -12.48 -3.82 -4.04
CA ASN A 83 -11.94 -2.50 -4.32
C ASN A 83 -11.43 -1.87 -3.01
N TYR A 84 -10.13 -2.03 -2.74
CA TYR A 84 -9.47 -1.46 -1.57
C TYR A 84 -8.73 -0.18 -1.92
N SER A 85 -8.90 0.85 -1.09
CA SER A 85 -8.05 2.03 -1.11
C SER A 85 -6.58 1.66 -0.82
N THR A 86 -5.64 2.39 -1.41
CA THR A 86 -4.19 2.26 -1.16
C THR A 86 -3.87 2.30 0.33
N LEU A 87 -4.61 3.09 1.11
CA LEU A 87 -4.44 3.18 2.55
C LEU A 87 -4.85 1.88 3.28
N ALA A 88 -5.89 1.20 2.80
CA ALA A 88 -6.30 -0.11 3.33
C ALA A 88 -5.26 -1.19 2.99
N ILE A 89 -4.71 -1.17 1.77
CA ILE A 89 -3.64 -2.09 1.35
C ILE A 89 -2.40 -1.91 2.23
N VAL A 90 -1.98 -0.68 2.47
CA VAL A 90 -0.83 -0.37 3.33
C VAL A 90 -1.09 -0.80 4.78
N LYS A 91 -2.30 -0.59 5.32
CA LYS A 91 -2.66 -1.09 6.66
C LYS A 91 -2.51 -2.60 6.77
N TRP A 92 -3.02 -3.33 5.78
CA TRP A 92 -2.87 -4.79 5.71
C TRP A 92 -1.41 -5.22 5.63
N TYR A 93 -0.61 -4.53 4.81
CA TYR A 93 0.82 -4.83 4.67
C TYR A 93 1.60 -4.59 5.98
N VAL A 94 1.38 -3.46 6.64
CA VAL A 94 2.09 -3.08 7.87
C VAL A 94 1.69 -3.99 9.03
N ALA A 95 0.40 -4.28 9.17
CA ALA A 95 -0.09 -5.19 10.20
C ALA A 95 0.46 -6.62 10.03
N LYS A 96 0.66 -7.08 8.79
CA LYS A 96 1.10 -8.45 8.49
C LYS A 96 2.61 -8.63 8.39
N ASN A 97 3.39 -7.58 8.13
CA ASN A 97 4.85 -7.71 7.98
C ASN A 97 5.66 -7.05 9.10
N ILE A 98 5.11 -6.03 9.75
CA ILE A 98 5.86 -5.20 10.72
C ILE A 98 5.28 -5.32 12.12
N CYS A 99 3.95 -5.37 12.24
CA CYS A 99 3.24 -5.30 13.51
C CYS A 99 2.40 -6.54 13.81
N PHE A 100 2.99 -7.72 13.59
CA PHE A 100 2.33 -9.00 13.86
C PHE A 100 1.92 -9.15 15.34
N GLU A 101 2.69 -8.54 16.24
CA GLU A 101 2.64 -8.74 17.70
C GLU A 101 1.51 -7.97 18.41
N GLU A 102 1.00 -6.86 17.87
CA GLU A 102 -0.11 -6.12 18.50
C GLU A 102 -1.50 -6.67 18.13
N ARG A 103 -1.56 -7.93 17.66
CA ARG A 103 -2.78 -8.68 17.35
C ARG A 103 -3.35 -9.43 18.58
N SER A 104 -2.63 -9.53 19.71
CA SER A 104 -3.09 -10.21 20.94
C SER A 104 -3.95 -9.31 21.83
#